data_AF-A0A358AQZ1-F1
#
_entry.id   AF-A0A358AQZ1-F1
#
_cell.length_a   1.000
_cell.length_b   1.000
_cell.length_c   1.000
_cell.angle_alpha   90.00
_cell.angle_beta   90.00
_cell.angle_gamma   90.00
#
_symmetry.space_group_name_H-M   'P 1'
#
loop_
_entity.id
_entity.type
_entity.pdbx_description
1 polymer ?
#
loop_
_entity_poly.entity_id
_entity_poly.type
_entity_poly.pdbx_seq_one_letter_code
_entity_poly.pdbx_strand_id
1 'polypeptide(L)' 'MNATVSQAPSGKYFVSICCTDVDIEPYAPTGQTVGVDMGISNLAALSTGESIPNPKHLRKAEKRLTRALLVIAI' A
#
# COMPACT_ATOMS: atom_id res chain seq x y z
N MET A 1 -20.05 10.29 -1.96
CA MET A 1 -19.16 10.24 -3.16
C MET A 1 -18.72 11.65 -3.55
N ASN A 2 -17.42 11.94 -3.49
CA ASN A 2 -16.85 13.21 -3.93
C ASN A 2 -15.75 12.95 -4.97
N ALA A 3 -15.42 13.98 -5.77
CA ALA A 3 -14.34 13.89 -6.74
C ALA A 3 -13.49 15.16 -6.69
N THR A 4 -12.17 14.99 -6.74
CA THR A 4 -11.19 16.07 -6.84
C THR A 4 -10.52 15.97 -8.20
N VAL A 5 -10.64 17.05 -8.99
CA VAL A 5 -9.93 17.20 -10.27
C VAL A 5 -8.70 18.05 -10.05
N SER A 6 -7.56 17.63 -10.59
CA SER A 6 -6.31 18.40 -10.56
C SER A 6 -5.66 18.40 -11.94
N GLN A 7 -4.95 19.47 -12.27
CA GLN A 7 -4.19 19.60 -13.51
C GLN A 7 -2.70 19.76 -13.16
N ALA A 8 -1.86 18.90 -13.74
CA ALA A 8 -0.42 19.05 -13.64
C ALA A 8 0.09 20.14 -14.61
N PRO A 9 1.22 20.82 -14.32
CA PRO A 9 1.84 21.77 -15.25
C PRO A 9 2.16 21.21 -16.64
N SER A 10 2.23 19.88 -16.78
CA SER A 10 2.36 19.20 -18.07
C SER A 10 1.07 19.19 -18.92
N GLY A 11 0.00 19.83 -18.46
CA GLY A 11 -1.32 19.84 -19.11
C GLY A 11 -2.17 18.58 -18.86
N LYS A 12 -1.66 17.59 -18.10
CA LYS A 12 -2.39 16.35 -17.79
C LYS A 12 -3.40 16.58 -16.68
N TYR A 13 -4.59 16.04 -16.83
CA TYR A 13 -5.64 16.06 -15.80
C TYR A 13 -5.71 14.73 -15.05
N PHE A 14 -5.91 14.81 -13.75
CA PHE A 14 -6.13 13.67 -12.86
C PHE A 14 -7.44 13.87 -12.10
N VAL A 15 -8.22 12.80 -11.96
CA VAL A 15 -9.46 12.80 -11.18
C VAL A 15 -9.34 11.73 -10.09
N SER A 16 -9.50 12.15 -8.84
CA SER A 16 -9.57 11.26 -7.68
C SER A 16 -11.00 11.21 -7.21
N ILE A 17 -11.62 10.03 -7.21
CA ILE A 17 -12.97 9.82 -6.72
C ILE A 17 -12.85 9.16 -5.35
N CYS A 18 -13.40 9.77 -4.32
CA CYS A 18 -13.50 9.16 -3.00
C CYS A 18 -14.94 8.66 -2.78
N CYS A 19 -15.02 7.34 -2.67
CA CYS A 19 -16.23 6.60 -2.42
C CYS A 19 -16.29 6.31 -0.92
N THR A 20 -16.95 7.18 -0.18
CA THR A 20 -17.42 6.87 1.17
C THR A 20 -18.71 6.08 1.06
N ASP A 21 -18.98 5.23 2.06
CA ASP A 21 -20.28 4.55 2.22
C ASP A 21 -20.61 3.58 1.07
N VAL A 22 -19.59 2.91 0.54
CA VAL A 22 -19.80 1.77 -0.36
C VAL A 22 -20.30 0.61 0.49
N ASP A 23 -21.55 0.20 0.28
CA ASP A 23 -22.08 -1.01 0.89
C ASP A 23 -21.29 -2.22 0.37
N ILE A 24 -20.49 -2.80 1.26
CA ILE A 24 -19.75 -4.04 1.02
C ILE A 24 -20.37 -5.08 1.94
N GLU A 25 -21.00 -6.08 1.34
CA GLU A 25 -21.50 -7.23 2.09
C GLU A 25 -20.33 -7.92 2.81
N PRO A 26 -20.34 -7.98 4.16
CA PRO A 26 -19.29 -8.63 4.89
C PRO A 26 -19.30 -10.13 4.61
N TYR A 27 -18.12 -10.73 4.53
CA TYR A 27 -18.02 -12.18 4.50
C TYR A 27 -18.57 -12.78 5.80
N ALA A 28 -19.11 -14.00 5.72
CA ALA A 28 -19.54 -14.75 6.89
C ALA A 28 -18.37 -14.88 7.89
N PRO A 29 -18.56 -14.56 9.19
CA PRO A 29 -17.51 -14.71 10.18
C PRO A 29 -17.03 -16.15 10.27
N THR A 30 -15.70 -16.35 10.32
CA THR A 30 -15.11 -17.69 10.44
C THR A 30 -15.14 -18.23 11.88
N GLY A 31 -15.40 -17.37 12.87
CA GLY A 31 -15.32 -17.70 14.30
C GLY A 31 -13.90 -17.90 14.82
N GLN A 32 -12.88 -17.66 14.00
CA GLN A 32 -11.47 -17.82 14.37
C GLN A 32 -10.86 -16.48 14.81
N THR A 33 -9.96 -16.53 15.79
CA THR A 33 -9.15 -15.39 16.23
C THR A 33 -7.68 -15.69 16.00
N VAL A 34 -6.97 -14.80 15.31
CA VAL A 34 -5.54 -14.92 15.02
C VAL A 34 -4.83 -13.66 15.50
N GLY A 35 -3.79 -13.84 16.32
CA GLY A 35 -2.87 -12.76 16.70
C GLY A 35 -1.92 -12.48 15.54
N VAL A 36 -1.66 -11.20 15.28
CA VAL A 36 -0.78 -10.74 14.19
C VAL A 36 0.31 -9.85 14.79
N ASP A 37 1.57 -10.28 14.66
CA ASP A 37 2.75 -9.49 15.02
C ASP A 37 3.46 -9.01 13.74
N MET A 38 3.72 -7.71 13.61
CA MET A 38 4.23 -7.09 12.37
C MET A 38 5.71 -6.76 12.49
N GLY A 39 6.51 -7.14 11.50
CA GLY A 39 7.97 -7.07 11.57
C GLY A 39 8.68 -6.45 10.37
N ILE A 40 9.99 -6.22 10.54
CA ILE A 40 10.88 -5.75 9.47
C ILE A 40 11.50 -6.94 8.72
N SER A 41 11.89 -8.00 9.43
CA SER A 41 12.46 -9.23 8.86
C SER A 41 11.41 -9.99 8.05
N ASN A 42 10.27 -10.27 8.68
CA ASN A 42 9.05 -10.84 8.10
C ASN A 42 7.94 -9.80 8.16
N LEU A 43 7.03 -9.79 7.20
CA LEU A 43 5.93 -8.83 7.15
C LEU A 43 5.00 -9.03 8.36
N ALA A 44 4.64 -10.28 8.63
CA ALA A 44 3.79 -10.65 9.76
C ALA A 44 4.12 -12.06 10.28
N ALA A 45 4.03 -12.27 11.58
CA ALA A 45 3.97 -13.57 12.22
C ALA A 45 2.56 -13.77 12.81
N LEU A 46 1.95 -14.91 12.52
CA LEU A 46 0.62 -15.26 12.97
C LEU A 46 0.70 -16.17 14.20
N SER A 47 -0.25 -16.03 15.14
CA SER A 47 -0.36 -16.94 16.29
C SER A 47 -0.63 -18.40 15.91
N THR A 48 -0.96 -18.65 14.64
CA THR A 48 -1.08 -19.99 14.04
C THR A 48 0.28 -20.64 13.74
N GLY A 49 1.38 -19.91 13.90
CA GLY A 49 2.75 -20.35 13.60
C GLY A 49 3.21 -20.03 12.17
N GLU A 50 2.33 -19.49 11.33
CA GLU A 50 2.68 -19.03 9.98
C GLU A 50 3.46 -17.70 10.02
N SER A 51 4.41 -17.52 9.10
CA SER A 51 5.15 -16.27 8.93
C SER A 51 5.05 -15.80 7.47
N ILE A 52 4.53 -14.59 7.29
CA ILE A 52 4.40 -13.91 6.00
C ILE A 52 5.73 -13.20 5.68
N PRO A 53 6.42 -13.53 4.56
CA PRO A 53 7.70 -12.92 4.22
C PRO A 53 7.56 -11.45 3.84
N ASN A 54 8.57 -10.63 4.18
CA ASN A 54 8.60 -9.23 3.76
C ASN A 54 9.10 -9.11 2.31
N PRO A 55 8.29 -8.60 1.35
CA PRO A 55 8.72 -8.40 -0.03
C PRO A 55 9.72 -7.24 -0.21
N LYS A 56 10.01 -6.47 0.85
CA LYS A 56 10.99 -5.37 0.91
C LYS A 56 10.75 -4.29 -0.16
N HIS A 57 9.47 -3.99 -0.45
CA HIS A 57 9.08 -2.99 -1.45
C HIS A 57 9.69 -1.61 -1.19
N LEU A 58 9.72 -1.16 0.06
CA LEU A 58 10.30 0.13 0.45
C LEU A 58 11.78 0.20 0.03
N ARG A 59 12.59 -0.76 0.45
CA ARG A 59 14.03 -0.78 0.12
C ARG A 59 14.29 -0.84 -1.38
N LYS A 60 13.44 -1.53 -2.15
CA LYS A 60 13.50 -1.55 -3.62
C LYS A 60 13.13 -0.19 -4.21
N ALA A 61 12.10 0.47 -3.68
CA ALA A 61 11.67 1.79 -4.10
C ALA A 61 12.72 2.86 -3.79
N GLU A 62 13.31 2.85 -2.60
CA GLU A 62 14.41 3.74 -2.19
C GLU A 62 15.60 3.62 -3.14
N LYS A 63 16.07 2.40 -3.41
CA LYS A 63 17.16 2.16 -4.39
C LYS A 63 16.81 2.67 -5.79
N ARG A 64 15.55 2.60 -6.21
CA ARG A 64 15.11 3.15 -7.50
C ARG A 64 15.11 4.67 -7.48
N LEU A 65 14.63 5.26 -6.39
CA LEU A 65 14.59 6.70 -6.19
C LEU A 65 16.01 7.30 -6.17
N THR A 66 16.94 6.73 -5.40
CA THR A 66 18.35 7.18 -5.37
C THR A 66 18.97 7.15 -6.77
N ARG A 67 18.72 6.09 -7.54
CA ARG A 67 19.21 5.99 -8.92
C ARG A 67 18.61 7.06 -9.84
N ALA A 68 17.31 7.30 -9.75
CA ALA A 68 16.65 8.33 -10.56
C ALA A 68 17.14 9.75 -10.19
N LEU A 69 17.30 10.04 -8.90
CA LEU A 69 17.77 11.35 -8.43
C LEU A 69 19.25 11.59 -8.78
N LEU A 70 20.11 10.57 -8.74
CA LEU A 70 21.51 10.70 -9.19
C LEU A 70 21.64 11.05 -10.68
N VAL A 71 20.71 10.58 -11.51
CA VAL A 71 20.69 10.90 -12.96
C VAL A 71 20.21 12.33 -13.23
N ILE A 72 19.46 12.95 -12.31
CA ILE A 72 18.97 14.34 -12.46
C ILE A 72 20.04 15.37 -12.04
N ALA A 73 21.08 14.94 -11.32
CA ALA A 73 22.14 15.81 -10.77
C ALA A 73 23.42 15.91 -11.64
N ILE A 74 23.42 15.34 -12.85
CA ILE A 74 24.49 15.43 -13.87
C ILE A 74 23.94 16.18 -15.08
#